data_AF-A0A078BFW6-F1
#
_entry.id   AF-A0A078BFW6-F1
#
_cell.length_a   1.000
_cell.length_b   1.000
_cell.length_c   1.000
_cell.angle_alpha   90.00
_cell.angle_beta   90.00
_cell.angle_gamma   90.00
#
_symmetry.space_group_name_H-M   'P 1'
#
loop_
_entity.id
_entity.type
_entity.pdbx_description
1 polymer ?
#
loop_
_entity_poly.entity_id
_entity_poly.type
_entity_poly.pdbx_seq_one_letter_code
_entity_poly.pdbx_strand_id
1 'polypeptide(L)'
;PGADMSIYFPYSEKQKRLTTLHGSIEELLYGPEQTDEHVGTLKDRSKPIIFSMARLDRVKNISGLVESYGKNNKLRELVNLVVVAGYIDVKQSRDREEIAEIEKMHDLMKKYKLDGDFRWIAAQTNRARNGELYRYIADTKGAFIQP
;
A
#
# COMPACT_ATOMS: atom_id res chain seq x y z
N PRO A 1 -20.76 -15.66 -0.13
CA PRO A 1 -19.64 -15.11 0.68
C PRO A 1 -19.86 -13.59 0.87
N GLY A 2 -19.13 -12.96 1.78
CA GLY A 2 -19.23 -11.52 2.07
C GLY A 2 -18.09 -11.04 2.95
N ALA A 3 -18.01 -9.73 3.19
CA ALA A 3 -17.10 -9.14 4.16
C ALA A 3 -17.77 -9.05 5.54
N ASP A 4 -17.00 -9.25 6.60
CA ASP A 4 -17.49 -9.05 7.97
C ASP A 4 -17.83 -7.58 8.20
N MET A 5 -19.13 -7.28 8.38
CA MET A 5 -19.65 -5.91 8.52
C MET A 5 -19.23 -5.23 9.82
N SER A 6 -18.70 -5.97 10.80
CA SER A 6 -18.08 -5.38 11.99
C SER A 6 -16.68 -4.82 11.71
N ILE A 7 -16.00 -5.32 10.68
CA ILE A 7 -14.65 -4.92 10.29
C ILE A 7 -14.69 -3.93 9.12
N TYR A 8 -15.51 -4.23 8.11
CA TYR A 8 -15.61 -3.47 6.86
C TYR A 8 -16.98 -2.80 6.79
N PHE A 9 -17.00 -1.49 7.04
CA PHE A 9 -18.17 -0.63 7.01
C PHE A 9 -17.83 0.72 6.35
N PRO A 10 -18.82 1.50 5.91
CA PRO A 10 -18.60 2.77 5.21
C PRO A 10 -17.75 3.77 6.00
N TYR A 11 -16.80 4.43 5.32
CA TYR A 11 -15.91 5.42 5.95
C TYR A 11 -16.64 6.64 6.51
N SER A 12 -17.86 6.91 6.03
CA SER A 12 -18.74 7.99 6.47
C SER A 12 -19.35 7.78 7.87
N GLU A 13 -19.33 6.56 8.39
CA GLU A 13 -19.85 6.24 9.73
C GLU A 13 -18.84 6.63 10.83
N LYS A 14 -18.66 7.94 11.04
CA LYS A 14 -17.62 8.52 11.92
C LYS A 14 -17.60 7.93 13.35
N GLN A 15 -18.78 7.61 13.90
CA GLN A 15 -18.89 7.07 15.27
C GLN A 15 -18.33 5.64 15.42
N LYS A 16 -18.20 4.90 14.31
CA LYS A 16 -17.62 3.54 14.32
C LYS A 16 -16.12 3.53 14.01
N ARG A 17 -15.54 4.67 13.65
CA ARG A 17 -14.13 4.78 13.23
C ARG A 17 -13.20 4.43 14.40
N LEU A 18 -12.17 3.64 14.11
CA LEU A 18 -11.17 3.24 15.09
C LEU A 18 -10.05 4.27 15.15
N THR A 19 -10.37 5.50 15.58
CA THR A 19 -9.45 6.66 15.55
C THR A 19 -8.18 6.46 16.38
N THR A 20 -8.23 5.59 17.40
CA THR A 20 -7.05 5.18 18.18
C THR A 20 -5.98 4.50 17.33
N LEU A 21 -6.33 3.95 16.16
CA LEU A 21 -5.39 3.33 15.22
C LEU A 21 -4.76 4.34 14.25
N HIS A 22 -5.24 5.59 14.20
CA HIS A 22 -4.79 6.57 13.20
C HIS A 22 -3.30 6.87 13.32
N GLY A 23 -2.75 7.02 14.52
CA GLY A 23 -1.31 7.22 14.69
C GLY A 23 -0.48 6.08 14.10
N SER A 24 -0.91 4.83 14.27
CA SER A 24 -0.21 3.67 13.69
C SER A 24 -0.36 3.58 12.16
N ILE A 25 -1.49 4.04 11.62
CA ILE A 25 -1.74 4.08 10.17
C ILE A 25 -0.93 5.21 9.54
N GLU A 26 -0.83 6.36 10.21
CA GLU A 26 -0.02 7.48 9.76
C GLU A 26 1.46 7.16 9.76
N GLU A 27 1.96 6.45 10.77
CA GLU A 27 3.34 5.95 10.77
C GLU A 27 3.56 4.97 9.60
N LEU A 28 2.65 4.03 9.40
CA LEU A 28 2.73 3.05 8.32
C LEU A 28 2.75 3.71 6.92
N LEU A 29 1.94 4.74 6.70
CA LEU A 29 1.84 5.45 5.43
C LEU A 29 2.92 6.52 5.22
N TYR A 30 3.27 7.26 6.27
CA TYR A 30 4.02 8.51 6.17
C TYR A 30 5.28 8.58 7.03
N GLY A 31 5.60 7.52 7.78
CA GLY A 31 6.83 7.41 8.56
C GLY A 31 8.05 7.52 7.64
N PRO A 32 9.08 8.31 8.00
CA PRO A 32 10.22 8.55 7.12
C PRO A 32 11.17 7.35 7.03
N GLU A 33 11.15 6.47 8.02
CA GLU A 33 12.10 5.37 8.14
C GLU A 33 11.84 4.27 7.10
N GLN A 34 12.94 3.64 6.68
CA GLN A 34 12.94 2.48 5.79
C GLN A 34 13.17 1.24 6.64
N THR A 35 12.16 0.38 6.72
CA THR A 35 12.14 -0.76 7.64
C THR A 35 11.66 -2.01 6.92
N ASP A 36 11.68 -3.16 7.61
CA ASP A 36 11.08 -4.39 7.10
C ASP A 36 9.54 -4.34 7.04
N GLU A 37 8.92 -3.32 7.65
CA GLU A 37 7.46 -3.11 7.59
C GLU A 37 7.05 -2.19 6.44
N HIS A 38 7.89 -1.23 6.07
CA HIS A 38 7.59 -0.30 4.97
C HIS A 38 8.84 0.35 4.36
N VAL A 39 8.80 0.55 3.04
CA VAL A 39 9.82 1.27 2.26
C VAL A 39 9.18 2.24 1.27
N GLY A 40 9.97 3.19 0.78
CA GLY A 40 9.50 4.36 0.04
C GLY A 40 8.95 5.42 0.98
N THR A 41 8.61 6.59 0.44
CA THR A 41 8.06 7.73 1.18
C THR A 41 6.99 8.43 0.39
N LEU A 42 6.09 9.15 1.07
CA LEU A 42 5.09 10.02 0.46
C LEU A 42 5.39 11.46 0.86
N LYS A 43 5.93 12.25 -0.08
CA LYS A 43 6.34 13.65 0.15
C LYS A 43 5.13 14.57 0.30
N ASP A 44 4.13 14.38 -0.54
CA ASP A 44 2.91 15.19 -0.52
C ASP A 44 1.75 14.40 0.09
N ARG A 45 1.44 14.68 1.36
CA ARG A 45 0.35 14.04 2.10
C ARG A 45 -1.05 14.52 1.67
N SER A 46 -1.13 15.58 0.87
CA SER A 46 -2.42 16.12 0.40
C SER A 46 -2.97 15.37 -0.81
N LYS A 47 -2.11 14.62 -1.51
CA LYS A 47 -2.52 13.82 -2.68
C LYS A 47 -3.40 12.64 -2.27
N PRO A 48 -4.44 12.34 -3.05
CA PRO A 48 -5.17 11.08 -2.91
C PRO A 48 -4.25 9.88 -3.04
N ILE A 49 -4.62 8.78 -2.39
CA ILE A 49 -3.88 7.53 -2.43
C ILE A 49 -4.59 6.52 -3.34
N ILE A 50 -3.89 6.05 -4.38
CA ILE A 50 -4.21 4.77 -5.00
C ILE A 50 -3.68 3.66 -4.10
N PHE A 51 -4.55 2.75 -3.71
CA PHE A 51 -4.25 1.68 -2.78
C PHE A 51 -4.45 0.30 -3.41
N SER A 52 -3.52 -0.62 -3.15
CA SER A 52 -3.70 -2.04 -3.45
C SER A 52 -3.20 -2.88 -2.30
N MET A 53 -3.88 -4.00 -2.02
CA MET A 53 -3.49 -4.93 -0.97
C MET A 53 -3.73 -6.36 -1.44
N ALA A 54 -2.65 -7.13 -1.61
CA ALA A 54 -2.70 -8.50 -2.09
C ALA A 54 -1.47 -9.29 -1.65
N ARG A 55 -1.45 -10.60 -1.91
CA ARG A 55 -0.20 -11.35 -1.87
C ARG A 55 0.72 -10.85 -2.99
N LEU A 56 2.03 -11.00 -2.79
CA LEU A 56 3.02 -10.66 -3.80
C LEU A 56 3.37 -11.93 -4.59
N ASP A 57 2.59 -12.20 -5.63
CA ASP A 57 2.80 -13.30 -6.57
C ASP A 57 2.52 -12.83 -8.00
N ARG A 58 2.96 -13.62 -8.98
CA ARG A 58 2.88 -13.23 -10.40
C ARG A 58 1.44 -13.03 -10.87
N VAL A 59 0.48 -13.74 -10.29
CA VAL A 59 -0.94 -13.66 -10.68
C VAL A 59 -1.58 -12.39 -10.14
N LYS A 60 -1.17 -11.94 -8.94
CA LYS A 60 -1.64 -10.67 -8.36
C LYS A 60 -1.06 -9.43 -9.05
N ASN A 61 0.03 -9.57 -9.80
CA ASN A 61 0.56 -8.55 -10.70
C ASN A 61 0.78 -7.16 -10.06
N ILE A 62 1.12 -7.12 -8.77
CA ILE A 62 1.38 -5.88 -8.04
C ILE A 62 2.57 -5.13 -8.67
N SER A 63 3.62 -5.83 -9.07
CA SER A 63 4.75 -5.22 -9.79
C SER A 63 4.34 -4.60 -11.13
N GLY A 64 3.34 -5.15 -11.82
CA GLY A 64 2.78 -4.56 -13.04
C GLY A 64 2.04 -3.24 -12.78
N LEU A 65 1.32 -3.14 -11.66
CA LEU A 65 0.73 -1.88 -11.20
C LEU A 65 1.81 -0.84 -10.89
N VAL A 66 2.86 -1.21 -10.14
CA VAL A 66 3.97 -0.32 -9.82
C VAL A 66 4.69 0.15 -11.08
N GLU A 67 4.92 -0.74 -12.04
CA GLU A 67 5.52 -0.37 -13.32
C GLU A 67 4.64 0.62 -14.12
N SER A 68 3.34 0.36 -14.18
CA SER A 68 2.38 1.22 -14.89
C SER A 68 2.30 2.62 -14.26
N TYR A 69 2.30 2.68 -12.94
CA TYR A 69 2.37 3.94 -12.19
C TYR A 69 3.69 4.68 -12.45
N GLY A 70 4.83 4.00 -12.36
CA GLY A 70 6.15 4.60 -12.56
C GLY A 70 6.35 5.20 -13.96
N LYS A 71 5.72 4.62 -14.98
CA LYS A 71 5.75 5.12 -16.37
C LYS A 71 4.88 6.36 -16.62
N ASN A 72 3.89 6.64 -15.75
CA ASN A 72 2.89 7.67 -16.00
C ASN A 72 3.10 8.90 -15.10
N ASN A 73 3.89 9.87 -15.58
CA ASN A 73 4.19 11.09 -14.83
C ASN A 73 2.94 11.89 -14.45
N LYS A 74 1.94 11.96 -15.35
CA LYS A 74 0.68 12.66 -15.08
C LYS A 74 -0.07 12.02 -13.91
N LEU A 75 -0.05 10.69 -13.79
CA LEU A 75 -0.66 10.00 -12.65
C LEU A 75 0.10 10.31 -11.36
N ARG A 76 1.43 10.23 -11.37
CA ARG A 76 2.31 10.53 -10.22
C ARG A 76 2.19 11.98 -9.73
N GLU A 77 1.90 12.91 -10.62
CA GLU A 77 1.60 14.30 -10.27
C GLU A 77 0.30 14.44 -9.48
N LEU A 78 -0.69 13.60 -9.74
CA LEU A 78 -2.04 13.71 -9.17
C LEU A 78 -2.25 12.92 -7.88
N VAL A 79 -1.60 11.76 -7.75
CA VAL A 79 -1.86 10.81 -6.65
C VAL A 79 -0.57 10.19 -6.14
N ASN A 80 -0.62 9.65 -4.92
CA ASN A 80 0.38 8.74 -4.39
C ASN A 80 -0.03 7.29 -4.67
N LEU A 81 0.93 6.37 -4.75
CA LEU A 81 0.68 4.93 -4.80
C LEU A 81 1.11 4.25 -3.50
N VAL A 82 0.20 3.51 -2.89
CA VAL A 82 0.47 2.68 -1.72
C VAL A 82 0.11 1.22 -2.03
N VAL A 83 1.06 0.31 -1.84
CA VAL A 83 0.84 -1.13 -2.00
C VAL A 83 1.17 -1.87 -0.71
N VAL A 84 0.26 -2.75 -0.29
CA VAL A 84 0.48 -3.68 0.81
C VAL A 84 0.62 -5.07 0.23
N ALA A 85 1.85 -5.59 0.14
CA ALA A 85 2.11 -6.86 -0.51
C ALA A 85 3.40 -7.54 -0.04
N GLY A 86 3.31 -8.83 0.28
CA GLY A 86 4.47 -9.70 0.55
C GLY A 86 5.42 -9.21 1.63
N TYR A 87 6.62 -9.78 1.62
CA TYR A 87 7.77 -9.28 2.38
C TYR A 87 8.55 -8.23 1.58
N ILE A 88 9.33 -7.40 2.27
CA ILE A 88 10.21 -6.41 1.63
C ILE A 88 11.60 -7.00 1.36
N ASP A 89 12.11 -7.88 2.23
CA ASP A 89 13.40 -8.58 2.05
C ASP A 89 13.17 -10.01 1.54
N VAL A 90 13.87 -10.37 0.45
CA VAL A 90 13.90 -11.72 -0.12
C VAL A 90 14.25 -12.79 0.91
N LYS A 91 15.05 -12.46 1.92
CA LYS A 91 15.47 -13.40 2.98
C LYS A 91 14.32 -13.85 3.88
N GLN A 92 13.23 -13.09 3.91
CA GLN A 92 12.04 -13.43 4.69
C GLN A 92 11.11 -14.40 3.93
N SER A 93 11.26 -14.51 2.61
CA SER A 93 10.46 -15.42 1.80
C SER A 93 11.19 -16.73 1.51
N ARG A 94 10.40 -17.80 1.38
CA ARG A 94 10.84 -19.11 0.86
C ARG A 94 10.15 -19.46 -0.46
N ASP A 95 9.24 -18.60 -0.92
CA ASP A 95 8.49 -18.78 -2.14
C ASP A 95 9.25 -18.13 -3.30
N ARG A 96 9.52 -18.90 -4.36
CA ARG A 96 10.33 -18.42 -5.48
C ARG A 96 9.63 -17.34 -6.30
N GLU A 97 8.30 -17.36 -6.39
CA GLU A 97 7.55 -16.33 -7.12
C GLU A 97 7.57 -15.03 -6.32
N GLU A 98 7.35 -15.09 -5.01
CA GLU A 98 7.43 -13.92 -4.13
C GLU A 98 8.85 -13.32 -4.13
N ILE A 99 9.90 -14.13 -4.04
CA ILE A 99 11.29 -13.64 -4.12
C ILE A 99 11.53 -12.88 -5.43
N ALA A 100 11.12 -13.44 -6.57
CA ALA A 100 11.27 -12.80 -7.87
C ALA A 100 10.48 -11.48 -7.97
N GLU A 101 9.27 -11.43 -7.41
CA GLU A 101 8.46 -10.22 -7.37
C GLU A 101 9.03 -9.17 -6.40
N ILE A 102 9.64 -9.56 -5.28
CA ILE A 102 10.37 -8.66 -4.36
C ILE A 102 11.53 -7.98 -5.09
N GLU A 103 12.37 -8.77 -5.77
CA GLU A 103 13.49 -8.25 -6.55
C GLU A 103 13.01 -7.25 -7.61
N LYS A 104 11.96 -7.62 -8.34
CA LYS A 104 11.33 -6.76 -9.35
C LYS A 104 10.79 -5.46 -8.73
N MET A 105 10.14 -5.50 -7.57
CA MET A 105 9.66 -4.31 -6.87
C MET A 105 10.79 -3.34 -6.55
N HIS A 106 11.90 -3.83 -5.99
CA HIS A 106 13.10 -3.02 -5.71
C HIS A 106 13.70 -2.40 -6.99
N ASP A 107 13.77 -3.18 -8.07
CA ASP A 107 14.26 -2.69 -9.36
C ASP A 107 13.35 -1.60 -9.95
N LEU A 108 12.03 -1.76 -9.86
CA LEU A 108 11.05 -0.76 -10.32
C LEU A 108 11.17 0.54 -9.52
N MET A 109 11.30 0.45 -8.18
CA MET A 109 11.49 1.62 -7.32
C MET A 109 12.73 2.44 -7.73
N LYS A 110 13.86 1.76 -7.98
CA LYS A 110 15.10 2.40 -8.43
C LYS A 110 14.96 2.96 -9.85
N LYS A 111 14.45 2.15 -10.78
CA LYS A 111 14.31 2.48 -12.20
C LYS A 111 13.45 3.72 -12.42
N TYR A 112 12.32 3.82 -11.74
CA TYR A 112 11.37 4.93 -11.91
C TYR A 112 11.55 6.05 -10.88
N LYS A 113 12.52 5.94 -9.96
CA LYS A 113 12.76 6.90 -8.86
C LYS A 113 11.47 7.22 -8.12
N LEU A 114 10.86 6.18 -7.55
CA LEU A 114 9.54 6.27 -6.91
C LEU A 114 9.57 6.84 -5.48
N ASP A 115 10.74 7.22 -4.98
CA ASP A 115 10.82 7.83 -3.65
C ASP A 115 10.10 9.20 -3.63
N GLY A 116 9.10 9.30 -2.76
CA GLY A 116 8.30 10.50 -2.53
C GLY A 116 6.88 10.45 -3.09
N ASP A 117 6.56 9.48 -3.93
CA ASP A 117 5.21 9.27 -4.46
C ASP A 117 4.75 7.80 -4.39
N PHE A 118 5.56 6.94 -3.77
CA PHE A 118 5.29 5.52 -3.62
C PHE A 118 5.64 5.01 -2.21
N ARG A 119 4.76 4.16 -1.68
CA ARG A 119 4.94 3.46 -0.41
C ARG A 119 4.63 1.98 -0.59
N TRP A 120 5.61 1.14 -0.27
CA TRP A 120 5.43 -0.30 -0.18
C TRP A 120 5.42 -0.73 1.28
N ILE A 121 4.35 -1.38 1.69
CA ILE A 121 4.12 -1.87 3.04
C ILE A 121 4.10 -3.41 3.00
N ALA A 122 4.76 -4.04 3.96
CA ALA A 122 4.74 -5.50 4.11
C ALA A 122 3.32 -6.00 4.46
N ALA A 123 3.04 -7.26 4.14
CA ALA A 123 1.73 -7.86 4.34
C ALA A 123 1.17 -7.67 5.76
N GLN A 124 -0.11 -7.27 5.85
CA GLN A 124 -0.76 -6.90 7.11
C GLN A 124 -1.76 -7.98 7.57
N THR A 125 -1.57 -8.51 8.78
CA THR A 125 -2.40 -9.60 9.33
C THR A 125 -3.54 -9.12 10.23
N ASN A 126 -3.47 -7.89 10.75
CA ASN A 126 -4.47 -7.33 11.65
C ASN A 126 -5.70 -6.83 10.88
N ARG A 127 -6.77 -7.64 10.87
CA ARG A 127 -8.02 -7.33 10.16
C ARG A 127 -8.68 -6.02 10.60
N ALA A 128 -8.63 -5.68 11.89
CA ALA A 128 -9.22 -4.43 12.40
C ALA A 128 -8.47 -3.19 11.87
N ARG A 129 -7.13 -3.24 11.90
CA ARG A 129 -6.28 -2.20 11.29
C ARG A 129 -6.47 -2.13 9.78
N ASN A 130 -6.59 -3.26 9.09
CA ASN A 130 -6.85 -3.29 7.65
C ASN A 130 -8.19 -2.65 7.29
N GLY A 131 -9.24 -2.94 8.06
CA GLY A 131 -10.54 -2.28 7.88
C GLY A 131 -10.45 -0.77 8.05
N GLU A 132 -9.72 -0.29 9.05
CA GLU A 132 -9.51 1.15 9.26
C GLU A 132 -8.60 1.76 8.19
N LEU A 133 -7.59 1.04 7.70
CA LEU A 133 -6.75 1.48 6.59
C LEU A 133 -7.58 1.75 5.33
N TYR A 134 -8.48 0.85 4.94
CA TYR A 134 -9.40 1.10 3.81
C TYR A 134 -10.20 2.39 3.98
N ARG A 135 -10.72 2.65 5.18
CA ARG A 135 -11.47 3.88 5.48
C ARG A 135 -10.57 5.12 5.47
N TYR A 136 -9.35 5.01 5.97
CA TYR A 136 -8.36 6.07 5.95
C TYR A 136 -7.99 6.46 4.51
N ILE A 137 -7.79 5.47 3.62
CA ILE A 137 -7.59 5.73 2.19
C ILE A 137 -8.79 6.48 1.59
N ALA A 138 -10.02 6.10 1.95
CA ALA A 138 -11.22 6.79 1.48
C ALA A 138 -11.30 8.26 1.95
N ASP A 139 -10.76 8.58 3.14
CA ASP A 139 -10.66 9.96 3.62
C ASP A 139 -9.76 10.81 2.70
N THR A 140 -8.70 10.22 2.13
CA THR A 140 -7.82 10.90 1.14
C THR A 140 -8.47 11.12 -0.23
N LYS A 141 -9.73 10.70 -0.41
CA LYS A 141 -10.40 10.64 -1.73
C LYS A 141 -9.67 9.73 -2.72
N GLY A 142 -8.99 8.72 -2.18
CA GLY A 142 -8.25 7.72 -2.92
C GLY A 142 -9.13 6.70 -3.65
N ALA A 143 -8.48 5.72 -4.26
CA ALA A 143 -9.12 4.63 -4.98
C ALA A 143 -8.44 3.29 -4.68
N PHE A 144 -9.19 2.20 -4.73
CA PHE A 144 -8.63 0.85 -4.66
C PHE A 144 -8.45 0.29 -6.08
N ILE A 145 -7.29 -0.32 -6.36
CA ILE A 145 -7.01 -1.00 -7.62
C ILE A 145 -6.62 -2.46 -7.35
N GLN A 146 -7.25 -3.36 -8.11
CA GLN A 146 -6.82 -4.75 -8.27
C GLN A 146 -6.35 -4.94 -9.72
N PRO A 147 -5.04 -5.03 -9.97
CA PRO A 147 -4.48 -5.15 -11.32
C PRO A 147 -4.51 -6.58 -11.88
#